data_AF-A0ABD0QJY3-F1
#
_entry.id   AF-A0ABD0QJY3-F1
#
_cell.length_a   1.000
_cell.length_b   1.000
_cell.length_c   1.000
_cell.angle_alpha   90.00
_cell.angle_beta   90.00
_cell.angle_gamma   90.00
#
_symmetry.space_group_name_H-M   'P 1'
#
loop_
_entity.id
_entity.type
_entity.pdbx_description
1 polymer ?
#
loop_
_entity_poly.entity_id
_entity_poly.type
_entity_poly.pdbx_seq_one_letter_code
_entity_poly.pdbx_strand_id
1 'polypeptide(L)' 'SLGVAFYRGADCCVLVYDVTAPTTFKTLDSWRDEFLIQASPRDPENFPFVVLGNKIDLENRQVSVQSKWSYDG' A
#
# COMPACT_ATOMS: atom_id res chain seq x y z
N SER A 1 11.38 9.70 -4.91
CA SER A 1 9.93 9.90 -5.08
C SER A 1 9.63 10.03 -6.57
N LEU A 2 8.53 9.42 -7.02
CA LEU A 2 8.02 9.56 -8.39
C LEU A 2 7.41 10.95 -8.56
N GLY A 3 7.46 11.53 -9.76
CA GLY A 3 6.84 12.83 -10.03
C GLY A 3 5.31 12.80 -9.81
N VAL A 4 4.74 13.93 -9.37
CA VAL A 4 3.29 14.07 -9.09
C VAL A 4 2.39 13.61 -10.25
N ALA A 5 2.86 13.78 -11.49
CA ALA A 5 2.14 13.39 -12.70
C ALA A 5 1.83 11.88 -12.79
N PHE A 6 2.57 11.03 -12.08
CA PHE A 6 2.32 9.59 -12.06
C PHE A 6 1.16 9.17 -11.14
N TYR A 7 0.70 10.07 -10.26
CA TYR A 7 -0.33 9.80 -9.26
C TYR A 7 -1.70 10.40 -9.61
N ARG A 8 -1.71 11.56 -10.29
CA ARG A 8 -2.95 12.29 -10.61
C ARG A 8 -3.80 11.53 -11.62
N GLY A 9 -5.10 11.47 -11.35
CA GLY A 9 -6.06 10.79 -12.22
C GLY A 9 -6.05 9.27 -12.08
N ALA A 10 -5.35 8.71 -11.10
CA ALA A 10 -5.46 7.29 -10.78
C ALA A 10 -6.87 6.97 -10.25
N ASP A 11 -7.47 5.89 -10.76
CA ASP A 11 -8.78 5.40 -10.28
C ASP A 11 -8.66 4.47 -9.07
N CYS A 12 -7.48 3.88 -8.83
CA CYS A 12 -7.17 3.05 -7.68
C CYS A 12 -5.67 3.02 -7.36
N CYS A 13 -5.32 2.60 -6.15
CA CYS A 13 -3.93 2.42 -5.73
C CYS A 13 -3.71 0.99 -5.22
N VAL A 14 -2.70 0.32 -5.74
CA VAL A 14 -2.29 -1.01 -5.27
C VAL A 14 -1.05 -0.85 -4.40
N LEU A 15 -1.19 -1.14 -3.11
CA LEU A 15 -0.09 -1.14 -2.15
C LEU A 15 0.46 -2.57 -2.04
N VAL A 16 1.75 -2.74 -2.33
CA VAL A 16 2.39 -4.06 -2.37
C VAL A 16 3.44 -4.15 -1.28
N TYR A 17 3.42 -5.23 -0.51
CA TYR A 17 4.47 -5.55 0.45
C TYR A 17 5.08 -6.92 0.14
N ASP A 18 6.26 -7.17 0.69
CA ASP A 18 6.97 -8.44 0.60
C ASP A 18 6.67 -9.29 1.85
N VAL A 19 6.08 -10.47 1.66
CA VAL A 19 5.70 -11.35 2.78
C VAL A 19 6.89 -11.90 3.56
N THR A 20 8.10 -11.81 3.01
CA THR A 20 9.36 -12.21 3.66
C THR A 20 10.06 -11.06 4.38
N ALA A 21 9.60 -9.82 4.21
CA ALA A 21 10.21 -8.62 4.79
C ALA A 21 9.18 -7.79 5.56
N PRO A 22 9.01 -8.01 6.88
CA PRO A 22 7.95 -7.39 7.69
C PRO A 22 7.99 -5.86 7.73
N THR A 23 9.15 -5.25 7.51
CA THR A 23 9.31 -3.80 7.43
C THR A 23 8.50 -3.22 6.28
N THR A 24 8.37 -3.93 5.16
CA THR A 24 7.61 -3.46 3.98
C THR A 24 6.10 -3.40 4.26
N PHE A 25 5.58 -4.33 5.07
CA PHE A 25 4.19 -4.30 5.52
C PHE A 25 3.92 -3.09 6.43
N LYS A 26 4.85 -2.77 7.34
CA LYS A 26 4.73 -1.62 8.25
C LYS A 26 4.77 -0.27 7.54
N THR A 27 5.36 -0.21 6.35
CA THR A 27 5.44 1.04 5.56
C THR A 27 4.19 1.33 4.73
N LEU A 28 3.19 0.45 4.71
CA LEU A 28 1.97 0.62 3.89
C LEU A 28 1.23 1.93 4.22
N ASP A 29 1.20 2.34 5.48
CA ASP A 29 0.56 3.59 5.90
C ASP A 29 1.26 4.81 5.30
N SER A 30 2.60 4.83 5.34
CA SER A 30 3.39 5.90 4.72
C SER A 30 3.20 5.96 3.21
N TRP A 31 3.07 4.80 2.54
CA TRP A 31 2.80 4.76 1.10
C TRP A 31 1.39 5.25 0.75
N ARG A 32 0.39 4.91 1.57
CA ARG A 32 -0.96 5.43 1.45
C ARG A 32 -0.97 6.96 1.58
N ASP A 33 -0.32 7.49 2.62
CA ASP A 33 -0.28 8.92 2.88
C ASP A 33 0.47 9.68 1.78
N GLU A 34 1.62 9.16 1.31
CA GLU A 34 2.32 9.72 0.15
C GLU A 34 1.43 9.74 -1.09
N PHE A 35 0.72 8.63 -1.38
CA PHE A 35 -0.19 8.56 -2.51
C PHE A 35 -1.29 9.64 -2.42
N LEU A 36 -1.95 9.78 -1.26
CA LEU A 36 -3.03 10.76 -1.09
C LEU A 36 -2.54 12.20 -1.26
N ILE A 37 -1.34 12.52 -0.75
CA ILE A 37 -0.72 13.83 -0.93
C ILE A 37 -0.47 14.10 -2.42
N GLN A 38 0.12 13.14 -3.14
CA GLN A 38 0.53 13.35 -4.53
C GLN A 38 -0.64 13.28 -5.52
N ALA A 39 -1.54 12.31 -5.36
CA ALA A 39 -2.70 12.11 -6.22
C ALA A 39 -3.79 13.15 -5.98
N SER A 40 -3.94 13.61 -4.73
CA SER A 40 -5.00 14.53 -4.28
C SER A 40 -6.38 14.10 -4.82
N PRO A 41 -6.83 12.86 -4.59
CA PRO A 41 -8.11 12.38 -5.09
C PRO A 41 -9.26 13.21 -4.48
N ARG A 42 -10.38 13.31 -5.21
CA ARG A 42 -11.54 14.09 -4.79
C ARG A 42 -12.16 13.60 -3.48
N ASP A 43 -12.10 12.29 -3.25
CA ASP A 43 -12.60 11.63 -2.04
C ASP A 43 -11.52 10.69 -1.48
N PRO A 44 -10.59 11.21 -0.66
CA PRO A 44 -9.47 10.43 -0.10
C PRO A 44 -9.89 9.29 0.83
N GLU A 45 -11.01 9.44 1.54
CA GLU A 45 -11.49 8.45 2.52
C GLU A 45 -12.09 7.22 1.83
N ASN A 46 -12.78 7.43 0.71
CA ASN A 46 -13.38 6.34 -0.08
C ASN A 46 -12.54 5.93 -1.29
N PHE A 47 -11.34 6.49 -1.47
CA PHE A 47 -10.47 6.13 -2.59
C PHE A 47 -10.08 4.64 -2.52
N PRO A 48 -10.19 3.88 -3.62
CA PRO A 48 -10.01 2.43 -3.55
C PRO A 48 -8.52 2.06 -3.46
N PHE A 49 -8.17 1.46 -2.33
CA PHE A 49 -6.86 0.83 -2.10
C PHE A 49 -6.98 -0.69 -2.11
N VAL A 50 -6.03 -1.36 -2.76
CA VAL A 50 -5.87 -2.81 -2.73
C VAL A 50 -4.51 -3.14 -2.16
N VAL A 51 -4.45 -4.02 -1.16
CA VAL A 51 -3.18 -4.47 -0.56
C VAL A 51 -2.82 -5.86 -1.08
N LEU A 52 -1.61 -6.02 -1.61
CA LEU A 52 -1.08 -7.29 -2.10
C LEU A 52 0.17 -7.70 -1.32
N GLY A 53 0.13 -8.88 -0.70
CA GLY A 53 1.32 -9.54 -0.14
C GLY A 53 2.02 -10.35 -1.22
N ASN A 54 3.11 -9.82 -1.76
CA ASN A 54 3.88 -10.42 -2.85
C ASN A 54 4.99 -11.36 -2.34
N LYS A 55 5.59 -12.13 -3.26
CA LYS A 55 6.67 -13.12 -3.01
C LYS A 55 6.26 -14.33 -2.17
N ILE A 56 5.03 -14.80 -2.38
CA ILE A 56 4.48 -15.97 -1.69
C ILE A 56 5.16 -17.28 -2.07
N ASP A 57 5.92 -17.29 -3.16
CA ASP A 57 6.74 -18.40 -3.63
C ASP A 57 7.96 -18.68 -2.73
N LEU A 58 8.37 -17.72 -1.89
CA LEU A 58 9.48 -17.89 -0.97
C LEU A 58 9.02 -18.52 0.35
N GLU A 59 9.77 -19.52 0.84
CA GLU A 59 9.40 -20.32 2.02
C GLU A 59 9.49 -19.53 3.35
N ASN A 60 10.35 -18.51 3.43
CA ASN A 60 10.57 -17.73 4.65
C ASN A 60 9.54 -16.59 4.81
N ARG A 61 8.26 -16.93 4.85
CA ARG A 61 7.20 -15.96 5.15
C ARG A 61 7.34 -15.47 6.59
N GLN A 62 7.45 -14.16 6.75
CA GLN A 62 7.58 -13.49 8.05
C GLN A 62 6.36 -12.63 8.42
N VAL A 63 5.49 -12.33 7.45
CA VAL A 63 4.18 -11.70 7.69
C VAL A 63 3.12 -12.79 7.66
N SER A 64 2.33 -12.92 8.72
CA SER A 64 1.32 -13.98 8.79
C SER A 64 0.20 -13.76 7.77
N VAL A 65 -0.43 -14.85 7.29
CA VAL A 65 -1.56 -14.74 6.35
C VAL A 65 -2.78 -14.06 6.99
N GLN A 66 -2.90 -14.17 8.32
CA GLN A 66 -3.98 -13.55 9.10
C GLN A 66 -3.67 -12.12 9.54
N SER A 67 -2.50 -11.58 9.19
CA SER A 67 -2.14 -10.20 9.48
C SER A 67 -3.10 -9.28 8.74
N LYS A 68 -4.04 -8.70 9.48
CA LYS A 68 -4.94 -7.69 8.99
C LYS A 68 -4.17 -6.37 8.93
N TRP A 69 -4.06 -5.78 7.74
CA TRP A 69 -3.74 -4.37 7.64
C TRP A 69 -5.05 -3.60 7.84
N SER A 70 -5.10 -2.76 8.87
CA SER A 70 -6.12 -1.73 9.03
C SER A 70 -5.39 -0.40 9.10
N TYR A 71 -5.84 0.55 8.29
CA TYR A 71 -5.45 1.94 8.48
C TYR A 71 -6.28 2.48 9.63
N ASP A 72 -5.65 2.69 10.78
CA ASP A 72 -6.26 3.33 11.94
C ASP A 72 -6.13 4.85 11.76
N GLY A 73 -6.94 5.40 10.86
CA GLY A 73 -7.08 6.84 10.63
C GLY A 73 -7.76 7.55 11.80
#